data_AF-A0ABD2CSY9-F1
#
_entry.id   AF-A0ABD2CSY9-F1
#
_cell.length_a   1.000
_cell.length_b   1.000
_cell.length_c   1.000
_cell.angle_alpha   90.00
_cell.angle_beta   90.00
_cell.angle_gamma   90.00
#
_symmetry.space_group_name_H-M   'P 1'
#
loop_
_entity.id
_entity.type
_entity.pdbx_description
1 polymer ?
#
loop_
_entity_poly.entity_id
_entity_poly.type
_entity_poly.pdbx_seq_one_letter_code
_entity_poly.pdbx_strand_id
1 'polypeptide(L)'
;MSFELEEYPIDSETKVVAVKELRETEENVKNEDKTLHFRTDDEFLMIFLRPCKYYPESAYELIKRIADFKQKQAALLDNLIPSDEKKSFLEHNVVNVLKTRDEKRRRVLLINVGKTWDPSKINADQLFRLLYLVHVAAMFEPETQVRGSIVIMDFDGLSMKQVMGLTPSFNMRLLTFIQDALPFRLKEVHIVKQPFLFNMVWQMFKPFVREKLKKRMFFHGTKMSSLHSHIAPSHLPKNYGGQLPEIDYTSADWYPTILQYEDRIKEMKNTIMEDSTSCSTRKKDEPSKELCDELLSEAKSEFREEVLSDESSKNKFVELASIKNKLEHLPKLIVYGKELKVVTTIDDKLKEKAREELRETPEVVAEALKDIRKLLKGDSDLFIPDHDEFLTIFLRPCKWYPTSAFHLIQRYYQFHLNYPYIVENLTPMDLKKCFCSNLLIPLPTECIDGSRLVIVHGGGRWKPKEHSIYELFRCLVILLEAAIKEPKTQITGVQVIIDGKNLSFSHVPHITPKFAAMIVDWVQRCLPCRLKNIHVVNQPFITNMIFSIFKPFLAEKLYKRIHFHGTNREKLISMIGKEALPKEYGGSELSESPLGEDIWHFLCHWQEEFESNLILFHWFL
;
A
#
# COMPACT_ATOMS: atom_id res chain seq x y z
N MET A 1 0.76 26.33 -40.81
CA MET A 1 0.50 24.91 -41.18
C MET A 1 -0.58 24.37 -40.25
N SER A 2 -1.56 23.67 -40.82
CA SER A 2 -2.52 22.83 -40.07
C SER A 2 -1.77 21.73 -39.32
N PHE A 3 -2.28 21.30 -38.17
CA PHE A 3 -1.77 20.11 -37.49
C PHE A 3 -2.35 18.87 -38.16
N GLU A 4 -1.50 17.93 -38.56
CA GLU A 4 -1.91 16.66 -39.17
C GLU A 4 -1.09 15.53 -38.54
N LEU A 5 -1.69 14.35 -38.39
CA LEU A 5 -0.95 13.15 -38.03
C LEU A 5 -0.24 12.63 -39.28
N GLU A 6 1.05 12.38 -39.17
CA GLU A 6 1.88 11.96 -40.30
C GLU A 6 1.74 10.45 -40.52
N GLU A 7 0.86 10.05 -41.44
CA GLU A 7 0.60 8.64 -41.78
C GLU A 7 1.46 8.09 -42.93
N TYR A 8 2.26 8.95 -43.54
CA TYR A 8 3.11 8.57 -44.66
C TYR A 8 4.13 7.49 -44.24
N PRO A 9 4.54 6.61 -45.17
CA PRO A 9 5.62 5.66 -44.91
C PRO A 9 6.86 6.40 -44.39
N ILE A 10 7.55 5.78 -43.42
CA ILE A 10 8.76 6.35 -42.84
C ILE A 10 9.80 6.63 -43.93
N ASP A 11 10.40 7.83 -43.90
CA ASP A 11 11.43 8.23 -44.86
C ASP A 11 12.75 7.47 -44.68
N SER A 12 13.70 7.68 -45.61
CA SER A 12 14.99 6.98 -45.59
C SER A 12 15.79 7.21 -44.30
N GLU A 13 15.76 8.43 -43.75
CA GLU A 13 16.44 8.74 -42.48
C GLU A 13 15.81 7.98 -41.31
N THR A 14 14.49 7.92 -41.25
CA THR A 14 13.75 7.23 -40.20
C THR A 14 13.87 5.72 -40.33
N LYS A 15 13.97 5.18 -41.56
CA LYS A 15 14.30 3.76 -41.81
C LYS A 15 15.67 3.39 -41.23
N VAL A 16 16.68 4.24 -41.38
CA VAL A 16 18.01 4.00 -40.78
C VAL A 16 17.91 3.89 -39.25
N VAL A 17 17.11 4.75 -38.61
CA VAL A 17 16.85 4.69 -37.16
C VAL A 17 16.09 3.41 -36.79
N ALA A 18 15.07 3.02 -37.58
CA ALA A 18 14.28 1.82 -37.35
C ALA A 18 15.14 0.54 -37.42
N VAL A 19 16.00 0.42 -38.44
CA VAL A 19 16.96 -0.69 -38.55
C VAL A 19 17.91 -0.71 -37.36
N LYS A 20 18.54 0.44 -37.06
CA LYS A 20 19.60 0.54 -36.03
C LYS A 20 19.08 0.35 -34.61
N GLU A 21 17.97 0.99 -34.25
CA GLU A 21 17.46 0.99 -32.87
C GLU A 21 16.41 -0.11 -32.60
N LEU A 22 15.66 -0.52 -33.63
CA LEU A 22 14.51 -1.40 -33.49
C LEU A 22 14.70 -2.76 -34.18
N ARG A 23 15.73 -2.97 -35.01
CA ARG A 23 15.91 -4.20 -35.81
C ARG A 23 14.82 -4.39 -36.87
N GLU A 24 14.28 -3.31 -37.42
CA GLU A 24 13.31 -3.33 -38.55
C GLU A 24 14.01 -3.72 -39.86
N THR A 25 14.34 -5.01 -40.02
CA THR A 25 14.94 -5.60 -41.24
C THR A 25 13.90 -6.40 -42.01
N GLU A 26 14.10 -6.64 -43.32
CA GLU A 26 13.17 -7.47 -44.11
C GLU A 26 12.94 -8.86 -43.51
N GLU A 27 13.99 -9.47 -42.95
CA GLU A 27 13.92 -10.77 -42.28
C GLU A 27 13.01 -10.74 -41.04
N ASN A 28 13.15 -9.73 -40.18
CA ASN A 28 12.35 -9.63 -38.95
C ASN A 28 10.90 -9.20 -39.22
N VAL A 29 10.63 -8.55 -40.36
CA VAL A 29 9.27 -8.18 -40.79
C VAL A 29 8.55 -9.39 -41.42
N LYS A 30 9.26 -10.27 -42.13
CA LYS A 30 8.69 -11.43 -42.85
C LYS A 30 8.57 -12.71 -42.02
N ASN A 31 8.91 -12.70 -40.74
CA ASN A 31 8.94 -13.91 -39.91
C ASN A 31 7.51 -14.34 -39.49
N GLU A 32 6.91 -15.27 -40.25
CA GLU A 32 5.57 -15.83 -39.99
C GLU A 32 5.60 -16.82 -38.80
N ASP A 33 5.44 -16.31 -37.58
CA ASP A 33 5.14 -17.18 -36.43
C ASP A 33 3.64 -17.51 -36.40
N LYS A 34 3.29 -18.76 -36.76
CA LYS A 34 1.92 -19.25 -36.97
C LYS A 34 1.09 -19.48 -35.69
N THR A 35 1.51 -18.91 -34.56
CA THR A 35 0.91 -19.19 -33.24
C THR A 35 0.01 -18.08 -32.67
N LEU A 36 -0.15 -16.97 -33.39
CA LEU A 36 -0.93 -15.80 -32.95
C LEU A 36 -2.12 -15.56 -33.90
N HIS A 37 -3.35 -15.76 -33.41
CA HIS A 37 -4.59 -15.38 -34.12
C HIS A 37 -5.01 -13.97 -33.69
N PHE A 38 -4.68 -12.95 -34.49
CA PHE A 38 -5.10 -11.56 -34.30
C PHE A 38 -5.45 -10.94 -35.65
N ARG A 39 -5.92 -9.69 -35.67
CA ARG A 39 -5.87 -8.87 -36.88
C ARG A 39 -4.39 -8.72 -37.29
N THR A 40 -4.00 -9.36 -38.40
CA THR A 40 -2.61 -9.47 -38.87
C THR A 40 -2.27 -8.46 -39.96
N ASP A 41 -3.02 -7.36 -40.09
CA ASP A 41 -2.57 -6.31 -41.00
C ASP A 41 -1.24 -5.74 -40.48
N ASP A 42 -0.28 -5.58 -41.39
CA ASP A 42 1.08 -5.18 -41.04
C ASP A 42 1.06 -3.88 -40.22
N GLU A 43 0.18 -2.92 -40.53
CA GLU A 43 0.11 -1.64 -39.81
C GLU A 43 -0.27 -1.79 -38.33
N PHE A 44 -1.25 -2.63 -38.00
CA PHE A 44 -1.64 -2.90 -36.61
C PHE A 44 -0.52 -3.58 -35.81
N LEU A 45 0.12 -4.62 -36.37
CA LEU A 45 1.19 -5.34 -35.66
C LEU A 45 2.42 -4.45 -35.41
N MET A 46 2.72 -3.56 -36.34
CA MET A 46 3.88 -2.67 -36.26
C MET A 46 3.84 -1.73 -35.05
N ILE A 47 2.64 -1.35 -34.59
CA ILE A 47 2.43 -0.59 -33.35
C ILE A 47 3.06 -1.30 -32.15
N PHE A 48 2.97 -2.63 -32.08
CA PHE A 48 3.47 -3.41 -30.94
C PHE A 48 4.88 -3.96 -31.18
N LEU A 49 5.24 -4.28 -32.43
CA LEU A 49 6.55 -4.80 -32.79
C LEU A 49 7.65 -3.73 -32.67
N ARG A 50 7.41 -2.49 -33.13
CA ARG A 50 8.38 -1.40 -33.07
C ARG A 50 8.88 -1.09 -31.65
N PRO A 51 8.02 -0.82 -30.64
CA PRO A 51 8.51 -0.56 -29.28
C PRO A 51 9.20 -1.79 -28.64
N CYS A 52 8.86 -3.00 -29.13
CA CYS A 52 9.46 -4.26 -28.70
C CYS A 52 10.63 -4.73 -29.58
N LYS A 53 11.16 -3.88 -30.47
CA LYS A 53 12.33 -4.18 -31.33
C LYS A 53 12.19 -5.48 -32.14
N TYR A 54 10.98 -5.74 -32.64
CA TYR A 54 10.63 -6.94 -33.41
C TYR A 54 10.93 -8.24 -32.67
N TYR A 55 10.79 -8.25 -31.35
CA TYR A 55 10.69 -9.49 -30.57
C TYR A 55 9.20 -9.86 -30.43
N PRO A 56 8.69 -10.88 -31.14
CA PRO A 56 7.26 -11.22 -31.16
C PRO A 56 6.68 -11.49 -29.78
N GLU A 57 7.40 -12.22 -28.93
CA GLU A 57 6.98 -12.54 -27.56
C GLU A 57 6.88 -11.29 -26.69
N SER A 58 7.81 -10.35 -26.87
CA SER A 58 7.76 -9.07 -26.15
C SER A 58 6.59 -8.21 -26.62
N ALA A 59 6.27 -8.23 -27.92
CA ALA A 59 5.11 -7.54 -28.48
C ALA A 59 3.81 -8.17 -27.97
N TYR A 60 3.72 -9.50 -27.93
CA TYR A 60 2.60 -10.23 -27.34
C TYR A 60 2.38 -9.88 -25.86
N GLU A 61 3.45 -9.88 -25.05
CA GLU A 61 3.35 -9.49 -23.65
C GLU A 61 2.99 -8.01 -23.47
N LEU A 62 3.36 -7.12 -24.42
CA LEU A 62 2.90 -5.73 -24.43
C LEU A 62 1.39 -5.64 -24.70
N ILE A 63 0.87 -6.39 -25.68
CA ILE A 63 -0.57 -6.46 -25.97
C ILE A 63 -1.35 -6.91 -24.74
N LYS A 64 -0.88 -7.97 -24.05
CA LYS A 64 -1.50 -8.46 -22.81
C LYS A 64 -1.52 -7.41 -21.69
N ARG A 65 -0.40 -6.71 -21.46
CA ARG A 65 -0.35 -5.62 -20.46
C ARG A 65 -1.30 -4.48 -20.81
N ILE A 66 -1.46 -4.15 -22.09
CA ILE A 66 -2.41 -3.13 -22.55
C ILE A 66 -3.86 -3.59 -22.31
N ALA A 67 -4.18 -4.85 -22.61
CA ALA A 67 -5.50 -5.42 -22.38
C ALA A 67 -5.85 -5.44 -20.88
N ASP A 68 -4.95 -5.94 -20.03
CA ASP A 68 -5.09 -5.94 -18.57
C ASP A 68 -5.26 -4.52 -17.99
N PHE A 69 -4.47 -3.56 -18.48
CA PHE A 69 -4.60 -2.16 -18.08
C PHE A 69 -5.97 -1.59 -18.45
N LYS A 70 -6.43 -1.82 -19.69
CA LYS A 70 -7.78 -1.40 -20.14
C LYS A 70 -8.88 -2.04 -19.30
N GLN A 71 -8.79 -3.34 -19.01
CA GLN A 71 -9.77 -4.05 -18.19
C GLN A 71 -9.84 -3.47 -16.76
N LYS A 72 -8.68 -3.26 -16.12
CA LYS A 72 -8.59 -2.66 -14.78
C LYS A 72 -9.08 -1.22 -14.73
N GLN A 73 -8.98 -0.48 -15.84
CA GLN A 73 -9.41 0.91 -15.96
C GLN A 73 -10.70 1.07 -16.79
N ALA A 74 -11.51 0.00 -16.93
CA ALA A 74 -12.69 0.00 -17.79
C ALA A 74 -13.68 1.11 -17.42
N ALA A 75 -13.85 1.40 -16.13
CA ALA A 75 -14.72 2.49 -15.66
C ALA A 75 -14.34 3.88 -16.21
N LEU A 76 -13.08 4.08 -16.65
CA LEU A 76 -12.61 5.35 -17.22
C LEU A 76 -12.44 5.31 -18.73
N LEU A 77 -12.07 4.13 -19.27
CA LEU A 77 -11.59 4.00 -20.64
C LEU A 77 -12.57 3.29 -21.57
N ASP A 78 -13.60 2.63 -21.04
CA ASP A 78 -14.52 1.89 -21.88
C ASP A 78 -15.36 2.85 -22.74
N ASN A 79 -15.40 2.57 -24.05
CA ASN A 79 -15.96 3.45 -25.09
C ASN A 79 -15.37 4.87 -25.14
N LEU A 80 -14.21 5.12 -24.54
CA LEU A 80 -13.61 6.45 -24.53
C LEU A 80 -13.26 6.92 -25.94
N ILE A 81 -13.83 8.06 -26.33
CA ILE A 81 -13.58 8.70 -27.62
C ILE A 81 -13.23 10.20 -27.47
N PRO A 82 -12.53 10.82 -28.45
CA PRO A 82 -12.18 12.23 -28.39
C PRO A 82 -13.35 13.20 -28.21
N SER A 83 -14.54 12.90 -28.76
CA SER A 83 -15.72 13.75 -28.61
C SER A 83 -16.27 13.81 -27.18
N ASP A 84 -16.09 12.76 -26.36
CA ASP A 84 -16.48 12.75 -24.95
C ASP A 84 -15.78 13.85 -24.14
N GLU A 85 -14.54 14.16 -24.52
CA GLU A 85 -13.67 15.11 -23.82
C GLU A 85 -13.50 16.42 -24.59
N LYS A 86 -14.38 16.72 -25.55
CA LYS A 86 -14.33 17.96 -26.37
C LYS A 86 -14.19 19.21 -25.53
N LYS A 87 -15.04 19.34 -24.50
CA LYS A 87 -15.03 20.48 -23.57
C LYS A 87 -13.71 20.57 -22.82
N SER A 88 -13.26 19.43 -22.29
CA SER A 88 -12.00 19.28 -21.56
C SER A 88 -10.79 19.71 -22.39
N PHE A 89 -10.73 19.35 -23.67
CA PHE A 89 -9.67 19.76 -24.60
C PHE A 89 -9.71 21.24 -24.95
N LEU A 90 -10.90 21.80 -25.22
CA LEU A 90 -11.03 23.14 -25.81
C LEU A 90 -11.15 24.29 -24.79
N GLU A 91 -11.58 24.03 -23.55
CA GLU A 91 -11.93 25.10 -22.60
C GLU A 91 -10.94 25.27 -21.43
N HIS A 92 -10.00 24.34 -21.22
CA HIS A 92 -9.20 24.29 -19.99
C HIS A 92 -7.67 24.41 -20.17
N ASN A 93 -7.17 24.42 -21.40
CA ASN A 93 -5.78 24.75 -21.74
C ASN A 93 -4.70 24.00 -20.94
N VAL A 94 -4.89 22.70 -20.71
CA VAL A 94 -3.94 21.89 -19.90
C VAL A 94 -2.98 21.09 -20.76
N VAL A 95 -3.41 20.60 -21.91
CA VAL A 95 -2.64 19.70 -22.78
C VAL A 95 -2.51 20.34 -24.15
N ASN A 96 -1.31 20.29 -24.73
CA ASN A 96 -1.07 20.77 -26.08
C ASN A 96 -0.03 19.90 -26.80
N VAL A 97 -0.21 19.70 -28.10
CA VAL A 97 0.73 18.97 -28.95
C VAL A 97 1.40 19.96 -29.90
N LEU A 98 2.72 20.03 -29.90
CA LEU A 98 3.42 20.88 -30.86
C LEU A 98 3.22 20.37 -32.28
N LYS A 99 2.93 21.32 -33.18
CA LYS A 99 2.82 21.06 -34.62
C LYS A 99 4.15 20.57 -35.21
N THR A 100 5.25 21.11 -34.69
CA THR A 100 6.59 20.69 -35.04
C THR A 100 7.07 19.57 -34.12
N ARG A 101 7.99 18.76 -34.61
CA ARG A 101 8.75 17.80 -33.83
C ARG A 101 10.00 18.48 -33.24
N ASP A 102 10.70 17.82 -32.33
CA ASP A 102 12.02 18.29 -31.88
C ASP A 102 13.13 18.00 -32.92
N GLU A 103 14.37 18.37 -32.63
CA GLU A 103 15.50 18.17 -33.56
C GLU A 103 15.81 16.69 -33.84
N LYS A 104 15.32 15.76 -33.01
CA LYS A 104 15.41 14.30 -33.21
C LYS A 104 14.17 13.75 -33.92
N ARG A 105 13.26 14.63 -34.33
CA ARG A 105 11.97 14.36 -34.95
C ARG A 105 11.03 13.53 -34.07
N ARG A 106 11.04 13.79 -32.76
CA ARG A 106 10.12 13.18 -31.78
C ARG A 106 8.88 14.06 -31.62
N ARG A 107 7.72 13.44 -31.40
CA ARG A 107 6.48 14.17 -31.11
C ARG A 107 6.57 14.82 -29.73
N VAL A 108 6.22 16.10 -29.62
CA VAL A 108 6.35 16.88 -28.38
C VAL A 108 4.98 17.16 -27.76
N LEU A 109 4.77 16.60 -26.57
CA LEU A 109 3.59 16.85 -25.75
C LEU A 109 3.91 17.87 -24.65
N LEU A 110 3.10 18.91 -24.53
CA LEU A 110 3.18 19.93 -23.48
C LEU A 110 2.00 19.77 -22.52
N ILE A 111 2.28 19.80 -21.22
CA ILE A 111 1.27 19.65 -20.17
C ILE A 111 1.47 20.75 -19.13
N ASN A 112 0.49 21.64 -18.94
CA ASN A 112 0.51 22.67 -17.91
C ASN A 112 -0.37 22.29 -16.71
N VAL A 113 0.23 21.56 -15.79
CA VAL A 113 -0.43 21.08 -14.56
C VAL A 113 -0.34 22.09 -13.43
N GLY A 114 0.50 23.11 -13.53
CA GLY A 114 0.62 24.14 -12.50
C GLY A 114 -0.50 25.17 -12.59
N LYS A 115 -0.43 26.06 -13.60
CA LYS A 115 -1.25 27.27 -13.68
C LYS A 115 -2.62 27.03 -14.29
N THR A 116 -2.72 26.24 -15.35
CA THR A 116 -3.97 26.13 -16.12
C THR A 116 -4.87 24.99 -15.67
N TRP A 117 -4.30 23.91 -15.11
CA TRP A 117 -5.11 22.81 -14.60
C TRP A 117 -5.90 23.20 -13.34
N ASP A 118 -7.22 23.16 -13.45
CA ASP A 118 -8.16 23.32 -12.35
C ASP A 118 -8.88 21.98 -12.05
N PRO A 119 -8.51 21.26 -10.97
CA PRO A 119 -9.13 19.99 -10.58
C PRO A 119 -10.64 20.06 -10.27
N SER A 120 -11.19 21.25 -10.05
CA SER A 120 -12.63 21.44 -9.84
C SER A 120 -13.42 21.57 -11.15
N LYS A 121 -12.73 21.85 -12.26
CA LYS A 121 -13.34 21.93 -13.60
C LYS A 121 -13.09 20.66 -14.40
N ILE A 122 -11.86 20.16 -14.35
CA ILE A 122 -11.44 18.90 -14.95
C ILE A 122 -10.73 18.07 -13.90
N ASN A 123 -11.41 17.02 -13.43
CA ASN A 123 -10.89 16.17 -12.38
C ASN A 123 -9.69 15.32 -12.88
N ALA A 124 -9.05 14.59 -11.97
CA ALA A 124 -7.88 13.77 -12.29
C ALA A 124 -8.18 12.65 -13.30
N ASP A 125 -9.40 12.08 -13.28
CA ASP A 125 -9.81 11.04 -14.21
C ASP A 125 -9.97 11.60 -15.63
N GLN A 126 -10.57 12.78 -15.77
CA GLN A 126 -10.66 13.50 -17.05
C GLN A 126 -9.28 13.87 -17.57
N LEU A 127 -8.39 14.41 -16.72
CA LEU A 127 -7.01 14.68 -17.09
C LEU A 127 -6.31 13.41 -17.62
N PHE A 128 -6.51 12.27 -16.97
CA PHE A 128 -5.98 10.99 -17.45
C PHE A 128 -6.56 10.61 -18.81
N ARG A 129 -7.87 10.77 -19.04
CA ARG A 129 -8.53 10.50 -20.34
C ARG A 129 -7.94 11.36 -21.47
N LEU A 130 -7.66 12.64 -21.21
CA LEU A 130 -6.99 13.53 -22.18
C LEU A 130 -5.61 13.01 -22.56
N LEU A 131 -4.78 12.69 -21.57
CA LEU A 131 -3.45 12.15 -21.79
C LEU A 131 -3.51 10.83 -22.54
N TYR A 132 -4.44 9.94 -22.17
CA TYR A 132 -4.64 8.66 -22.82
C TYR A 132 -4.98 8.83 -24.31
N LEU A 133 -6.00 9.63 -24.63
CA LEU A 133 -6.45 9.86 -26.01
C LEU A 133 -5.37 10.47 -26.91
N VAL A 134 -4.58 11.42 -26.40
CA VAL A 134 -3.46 12.01 -27.14
C VAL A 134 -2.41 10.96 -27.48
N HIS A 135 -2.09 10.06 -26.55
CA HIS A 135 -1.13 8.99 -26.80
C HIS A 135 -1.71 7.91 -27.74
N VAL A 136 -3.01 7.59 -27.63
CA VAL A 136 -3.65 6.70 -28.62
C VAL A 136 -3.58 7.31 -30.02
N ALA A 137 -3.89 8.60 -30.20
CA ALA A 137 -3.75 9.23 -31.51
C ALA A 137 -2.30 9.21 -32.04
N ALA A 138 -1.34 9.52 -31.16
CA ALA A 138 0.09 9.52 -31.51
C ALA A 138 0.64 8.14 -31.93
N MET A 139 -0.03 7.05 -31.54
CA MET A 139 0.37 5.70 -31.93
C MET A 139 0.13 5.42 -33.42
N PHE A 140 -0.76 6.18 -34.09
CA PHE A 140 -1.05 5.98 -35.51
C PHE A 140 0.02 6.58 -36.43
N GLU A 141 0.93 7.41 -35.91
CA GLU A 141 2.02 8.00 -36.70
C GLU A 141 3.23 7.07 -36.77
N PRO A 142 3.60 6.50 -37.93
CA PRO A 142 4.75 5.60 -38.05
C PRO A 142 6.06 6.25 -37.58
N GLU A 143 6.24 7.55 -37.85
CA GLU A 143 7.41 8.29 -37.40
C GLU A 143 7.49 8.37 -35.86
N THR A 144 6.34 8.57 -35.19
CA THR A 144 6.28 8.58 -33.72
C THR A 144 6.48 7.18 -33.14
N GLN A 145 6.01 6.11 -33.80
CA GLN A 145 6.29 4.73 -33.39
C GLN A 145 7.80 4.44 -33.39
N VAL A 146 8.54 4.96 -34.37
CA VAL A 146 10.00 4.76 -34.50
C VAL A 146 10.80 5.67 -33.55
N ARG A 147 10.57 6.98 -33.66
CA ARG A 147 11.37 8.02 -33.01
C ARG A 147 10.94 8.27 -31.56
N GLY A 148 9.68 7.98 -31.25
CA GLY A 148 9.08 8.16 -29.94
C GLY A 148 8.56 9.56 -29.70
N SER A 149 8.15 9.81 -28.45
CA SER A 149 7.70 11.10 -27.97
C SER A 149 8.57 11.64 -26.84
N ILE A 150 8.45 12.95 -26.60
CA ILE A 150 8.89 13.60 -25.38
C ILE A 150 7.73 14.37 -24.74
N VAL A 151 7.79 14.50 -23.43
CA VAL A 151 6.77 15.22 -22.64
C VAL A 151 7.45 16.34 -21.87
N ILE A 152 6.90 17.55 -21.95
CA ILE A 152 7.29 18.68 -21.10
C ILE A 152 6.13 18.96 -20.15
N MET A 153 6.38 18.80 -18.85
CA MET A 153 5.42 19.11 -17.79
C MET A 153 5.80 20.43 -17.12
N ASP A 154 4.95 21.43 -17.33
CA ASP A 154 5.05 22.75 -16.75
C ASP A 154 4.28 22.80 -15.42
N PHE A 155 5.05 23.02 -14.34
CA PHE A 155 4.54 23.12 -12.97
C PHE A 155 4.53 24.57 -12.45
N ASP A 156 4.74 25.55 -13.32
CA ASP A 156 4.62 26.95 -12.94
C ASP A 156 3.21 27.25 -12.44
N GLY A 157 3.09 27.90 -11.27
CA GLY A 157 1.80 28.15 -10.62
C GLY A 157 1.18 26.96 -9.87
N LEU A 158 1.90 25.84 -9.70
CA LEU A 158 1.41 24.69 -8.92
C LEU A 158 1.02 25.12 -7.50
N SER A 159 -0.22 24.84 -7.12
CA SER A 159 -0.77 25.10 -5.79
C SER A 159 -1.26 23.82 -5.11
N MET A 160 -1.65 23.93 -3.83
CA MET A 160 -2.24 22.81 -3.09
C MET A 160 -3.50 22.24 -3.77
N LYS A 161 -4.26 23.06 -4.50
CA LYS A 161 -5.44 22.61 -5.26
C LYS A 161 -5.07 21.50 -6.24
N GLN A 162 -4.03 21.71 -7.06
CA GLN A 162 -3.56 20.72 -8.03
C GLN A 162 -2.89 19.52 -7.34
N VAL A 163 -2.11 19.74 -6.27
CA VAL A 163 -1.50 18.63 -5.52
C VAL A 163 -2.55 17.67 -4.95
N MET A 164 -3.68 18.19 -4.47
CA MET A 164 -4.80 17.36 -4.02
C MET A 164 -5.47 16.58 -5.17
N GLY A 165 -5.44 17.12 -6.39
CA GLY A 165 -5.89 16.42 -7.59
C GLY A 165 -4.94 15.29 -8.03
N LEU A 166 -3.64 15.41 -7.75
CA LEU A 166 -2.62 14.39 -8.04
C LEU A 166 -2.63 13.27 -6.99
N THR A 167 -3.78 12.61 -6.85
CA THR A 167 -4.01 11.54 -5.88
C THR A 167 -3.10 10.33 -6.14
N PRO A 168 -2.78 9.51 -5.12
CA PRO A 168 -2.01 8.28 -5.31
C PRO A 168 -2.62 7.33 -6.36
N SER A 169 -3.94 7.20 -6.42
CA SER A 169 -4.62 6.36 -7.42
C SER A 169 -4.41 6.90 -8.84
N PHE A 170 -4.59 8.20 -9.06
CA PHE A 170 -4.30 8.85 -10.34
C PHE A 170 -2.83 8.66 -10.74
N ASN A 171 -1.90 8.92 -9.81
CA ASN A 171 -0.46 8.82 -10.05
C ASN A 171 -0.04 7.38 -10.41
N MET A 172 -0.57 6.39 -9.69
CA MET A 172 -0.31 4.97 -9.98
C MET A 172 -0.91 4.55 -11.32
N ARG A 173 -2.10 5.03 -11.66
CA ARG A 173 -2.71 4.80 -12.97
C ARG A 173 -1.84 5.36 -14.09
N LEU A 174 -1.40 6.62 -13.97
CA LEU A 174 -0.54 7.28 -14.96
C LEU A 174 0.81 6.56 -15.11
N LEU A 175 1.45 6.17 -14.00
CA LEU A 175 2.70 5.42 -14.03
C LEU A 175 2.55 4.05 -14.68
N THR A 176 1.47 3.33 -14.36
CA THR A 176 1.22 2.01 -14.96
C THR A 176 0.98 2.16 -16.46
N PHE A 177 0.19 3.17 -16.88
CA PHE A 177 0.02 3.47 -18.30
C PHE A 177 1.36 3.72 -19.00
N ILE A 178 2.17 4.64 -18.48
CA ILE A 178 3.46 5.02 -19.09
C ILE A 178 4.46 3.86 -19.13
N GLN A 179 4.52 3.04 -18.07
CA GLN A 179 5.56 2.02 -17.93
C GLN A 179 5.17 0.66 -18.51
N ASP A 180 3.89 0.31 -18.51
CA ASP A 180 3.41 -1.04 -18.84
C ASP A 180 2.51 -1.10 -20.08
N ALA A 181 1.75 -0.03 -20.36
CA ALA A 181 0.66 -0.04 -21.34
C ALA A 181 0.74 1.05 -22.42
N LEU A 182 1.86 1.77 -22.53
CA LEU A 182 2.07 2.75 -23.61
C LEU A 182 2.62 2.03 -24.86
N PRO A 183 1.91 2.05 -26.01
CA PRO A 183 2.29 1.27 -27.19
C PRO A 183 3.38 1.93 -28.06
N PHE A 184 4.17 2.85 -27.51
CA PHE A 184 5.31 3.44 -28.19
C PHE A 184 6.34 3.99 -27.19
N ARG A 185 7.46 4.50 -27.72
CA ARG A 185 8.62 4.87 -26.91
C ARG A 185 8.49 6.28 -26.36
N LEU A 186 8.17 6.43 -25.08
CA LEU A 186 8.40 7.69 -24.35
C LEU A 186 9.90 7.88 -24.10
N LYS A 187 10.55 8.82 -24.80
CA LYS A 187 12.01 8.99 -24.77
C LYS A 187 12.47 9.84 -23.59
N GLU A 188 11.80 10.95 -23.32
CA GLU A 188 12.20 11.92 -22.28
C GLU A 188 10.95 12.57 -21.65
N VAL A 189 11.03 12.86 -20.34
CA VAL A 189 10.03 13.61 -19.57
C VAL A 189 10.75 14.76 -18.88
N HIS A 190 10.44 15.98 -19.29
CA HIS A 190 11.05 17.21 -18.79
C HIS A 190 10.11 17.89 -17.80
N ILE A 191 10.56 18.04 -16.56
CA ILE A 191 9.84 18.75 -15.51
C ILE A 191 10.43 20.16 -15.41
N VAL A 192 9.62 21.17 -15.70
CA VAL A 192 10.04 22.57 -15.76
C VAL A 192 9.25 23.43 -14.79
N LYS A 193 9.91 24.49 -14.31
CA LYS A 193 9.34 25.51 -13.41
C LYS A 193 8.69 24.91 -12.16
N GLN A 194 9.16 23.74 -11.71
CA GLN A 194 8.57 23.07 -10.57
C GLN A 194 8.95 23.75 -9.24
N PRO A 195 7.97 24.20 -8.43
CA PRO A 195 8.24 24.85 -7.16
C PRO A 195 8.60 23.81 -6.08
N PHE A 196 8.99 24.26 -4.88
CA PHE A 196 9.25 23.35 -3.76
C PHE A 196 8.08 22.39 -3.48
N LEU A 197 6.84 22.85 -3.70
CA LEU A 197 5.63 22.05 -3.56
C LEU A 197 5.62 20.79 -4.44
N PHE A 198 6.29 20.82 -5.60
CA PHE A 198 6.42 19.65 -6.46
C PHE A 198 7.13 18.48 -5.76
N ASN A 199 7.99 18.73 -4.76
CA ASN A 199 8.60 17.65 -4.00
C ASN A 199 7.55 16.74 -3.33
N MET A 200 6.37 17.29 -2.96
CA MET A 200 5.27 16.48 -2.43
C MET A 200 4.74 15.51 -3.48
N VAL A 201 4.57 15.98 -4.71
CA VAL A 201 4.18 15.14 -5.86
C VAL A 201 5.27 14.11 -6.13
N TRP A 202 6.52 14.55 -6.27
CA TRP A 202 7.64 13.67 -6.62
C TRP A 202 7.84 12.54 -5.61
N GLN A 203 7.70 12.79 -4.31
CA GLN A 203 7.86 11.76 -3.29
C GLN A 203 6.74 10.71 -3.32
N MET A 204 5.54 11.04 -3.82
CA MET A 204 4.50 10.05 -4.10
C MET A 204 4.86 9.16 -5.29
N PHE A 205 5.47 9.73 -6.33
CA PHE A 205 5.81 9.01 -7.56
C PHE A 205 7.09 8.18 -7.44
N LYS A 206 8.15 8.77 -6.88
CA LYS A 206 9.53 8.27 -6.93
C LYS A 206 9.69 6.78 -6.56
N PRO A 207 9.02 6.22 -5.54
CA PRO A 207 9.16 4.80 -5.19
C PRO A 207 8.68 3.84 -6.29
N PHE A 208 7.77 4.28 -7.16
CA PHE A 208 7.13 3.45 -8.18
C PHE A 208 7.69 3.70 -9.60
N VAL A 209 8.60 4.68 -9.74
CA VAL A 209 9.30 4.95 -10.99
C VAL A 209 10.41 3.92 -11.18
N ARG A 210 10.26 3.06 -12.19
CA ARG A 210 11.27 2.07 -12.56
C ARG A 210 12.51 2.75 -13.13
N GLU A 211 13.66 2.09 -13.02
CA GLU A 211 14.96 2.64 -13.41
C GLU A 211 14.98 3.14 -14.88
N LYS A 212 14.28 2.46 -15.79
CA LYS A 212 14.14 2.88 -17.19
C LYS A 212 13.44 4.24 -17.34
N LEU A 213 12.35 4.47 -16.61
CA LEU A 213 11.62 5.76 -16.65
C LEU A 213 12.41 6.82 -15.88
N LYS A 214 12.99 6.48 -14.72
CA LYS A 214 13.80 7.38 -13.90
C LYS A 214 14.96 8.01 -14.69
N LYS A 215 15.65 7.21 -15.52
CA LYS A 215 16.72 7.68 -16.43
C LYS A 215 16.24 8.61 -17.54
N ARG A 216 14.93 8.70 -17.77
CA ARG A 216 14.29 9.53 -18.80
C ARG A 216 13.63 10.78 -18.22
N MET A 217 13.61 10.95 -16.90
CA MET A 217 13.03 12.11 -16.24
C MET A 217 14.11 13.14 -15.93
N PHE A 218 13.92 14.37 -16.40
CA PHE A 218 14.85 15.49 -16.23
C PHE A 218 14.15 16.63 -15.49
N PHE A 219 14.82 17.16 -14.46
CA PHE A 219 14.27 18.21 -13.59
C PHE A 219 15.05 19.50 -13.79
N HIS A 220 14.40 20.52 -14.37
CA HIS A 220 15.07 21.74 -14.80
C HIS A 220 14.92 22.90 -13.80
N GLY A 221 13.90 22.84 -12.95
CA GLY A 221 13.58 23.96 -12.05
C GLY A 221 13.24 25.19 -12.89
N THR A 222 13.75 26.35 -12.48
CA THR A 222 13.56 27.60 -13.23
C THR A 222 14.63 27.84 -14.31
N LYS A 223 15.62 26.95 -14.47
CA LYS A 223 16.74 27.13 -15.41
C LYS A 223 16.40 26.58 -16.80
N MET A 224 15.83 27.41 -17.67
CA MET A 224 15.48 26.96 -19.04
C MET A 224 16.71 26.57 -19.89
N SER A 225 17.89 27.09 -19.59
CA SER A 225 19.14 26.62 -20.22
C SER A 225 19.39 25.11 -20.00
N SER A 226 18.91 24.54 -18.88
CA SER A 226 18.96 23.10 -18.64
C SER A 226 17.97 22.33 -19.52
N LEU A 227 16.84 22.92 -19.90
CA LEU A 227 15.95 22.31 -20.90
C LEU A 227 16.58 22.38 -22.29
N HIS A 228 17.23 23.52 -22.60
CA HIS A 228 17.88 23.77 -23.89
C HIS A 228 19.07 22.84 -24.19
N SER A 229 19.64 22.19 -23.18
CA SER A 229 20.66 21.14 -23.39
C SER A 229 20.06 19.81 -23.89
N HIS A 230 18.73 19.65 -23.84
CA HIS A 230 18.03 18.45 -24.31
C HIS A 230 17.22 18.68 -25.58
N ILE A 231 16.71 19.90 -25.76
CA ILE A 231 15.85 20.31 -26.88
C ILE A 231 16.31 21.67 -27.37
N ALA A 232 16.60 21.81 -28.66
CA ALA A 232 17.11 23.07 -29.20
C ALA A 232 16.06 24.21 -29.09
N PRO A 233 16.46 25.46 -28.73
CA PRO A 233 15.53 26.58 -28.63
C PRO A 233 14.71 26.86 -29.90
N SER A 234 15.24 26.52 -31.09
CA SER A 234 14.52 26.62 -32.37
C SER A 234 13.26 25.75 -32.46
N HIS A 235 13.14 24.71 -31.62
CA HIS A 235 12.00 23.79 -31.57
C HIS A 235 11.10 23.99 -30.35
N LEU A 236 11.33 25.06 -29.57
CA LEU A 236 10.57 25.36 -28.37
C LEU A 236 9.77 26.68 -28.50
N PRO A 237 8.58 26.77 -27.89
CA PRO A 237 7.86 28.04 -27.71
C PRO A 237 8.65 29.07 -26.89
N LYS A 238 8.39 30.36 -27.12
CA LYS A 238 8.93 31.48 -26.32
C LYS A 238 8.77 31.30 -24.81
N ASN A 239 7.69 30.67 -24.35
CA ASN A 239 7.37 30.43 -22.92
C ASN A 239 8.34 29.48 -22.23
N TYR A 240 9.14 28.75 -23.01
CA TYR A 240 10.22 27.89 -22.55
C TYR A 240 11.59 28.42 -23.01
N GLY A 241 11.69 29.70 -23.36
CA GLY A 241 12.92 30.34 -23.84
C GLY A 241 13.32 29.93 -25.26
N GLY A 242 12.37 29.49 -26.09
CA GLY A 242 12.60 29.12 -27.47
C GLY A 242 12.26 30.21 -28.50
N GLN A 243 12.27 29.84 -29.78
CA GLN A 243 12.09 30.73 -30.93
C GLN A 243 10.73 30.58 -31.61
N LEU A 244 9.99 29.50 -31.33
CA LEU A 244 8.63 29.31 -31.83
C LEU A 244 7.66 30.30 -31.15
N PRO A 245 6.49 30.59 -31.77
CA PRO A 245 5.46 31.39 -31.13
C PRO A 245 5.12 30.91 -29.71
N GLU A 246 4.70 31.85 -28.87
CA GLU A 246 4.18 31.57 -27.53
C GLU A 246 2.97 30.65 -27.62
N ILE A 247 2.92 29.65 -26.73
CA ILE A 247 1.85 28.65 -26.68
C ILE A 247 0.89 29.01 -25.53
N ASP A 248 -0.40 29.03 -25.81
CA ASP A 248 -1.48 29.29 -24.84
C ASP A 248 -2.12 28.00 -24.30
N TYR A 249 -1.55 26.85 -24.69
CA TYR A 249 -2.01 25.50 -24.40
C TYR A 249 -3.42 25.17 -24.90
N THR A 250 -4.01 25.97 -25.80
CA THR A 250 -5.31 25.62 -26.40
C THR A 250 -5.18 24.34 -27.23
N SER A 251 -6.18 23.45 -27.14
CA SER A 251 -6.20 22.29 -28.03
C SER A 251 -6.82 22.59 -29.40
N ALA A 252 -7.33 23.80 -29.62
CA ALA A 252 -8.11 24.16 -30.81
C ALA A 252 -7.37 23.87 -32.13
N ASP A 253 -6.05 23.98 -32.11
CA ASP A 253 -5.19 23.84 -33.29
C ASP A 253 -4.90 22.38 -33.71
N TRP A 254 -5.09 21.40 -32.82
CA TRP A 254 -4.77 19.99 -33.07
C TRP A 254 -5.90 19.02 -32.70
N TYR A 255 -6.86 19.45 -31.88
CA TYR A 255 -8.03 18.67 -31.51
C TYR A 255 -8.91 18.25 -32.71
N PRO A 256 -9.16 19.11 -33.72
CA PRO A 256 -9.90 18.69 -34.92
C PRO A 256 -9.26 17.50 -35.63
N THR A 257 -7.94 17.37 -35.57
CA THR A 257 -7.21 16.24 -36.15
C THR A 257 -7.51 14.96 -35.39
N ILE A 258 -7.46 14.96 -34.05
CA ILE A 258 -7.78 13.72 -33.30
C ILE A 258 -9.24 13.29 -33.46
N LEU A 259 -10.17 14.23 -33.70
CA LEU A 259 -11.57 13.93 -34.00
C LEU A 259 -11.72 13.12 -35.29
N GLN A 260 -10.89 13.37 -36.30
CA GLN A 260 -10.92 12.60 -37.56
C GLN A 260 -10.56 11.12 -37.37
N TYR A 261 -9.92 10.78 -36.24
CA TYR A 261 -9.46 9.43 -35.91
C TYR A 261 -10.39 8.72 -34.92
N GLU A 262 -11.52 9.33 -34.58
CA GLU A 262 -12.44 8.78 -33.59
C GLU A 262 -12.89 7.36 -33.92
N ASP A 263 -13.23 7.08 -35.17
CA ASP A 263 -13.68 5.74 -35.57
C ASP A 263 -12.55 4.71 -35.48
N ARG A 264 -11.31 5.08 -35.82
CA ARG A 264 -10.13 4.21 -35.62
C ARG A 264 -9.84 3.97 -34.13
N ILE A 265 -10.04 4.98 -33.29
CA ILE A 265 -9.92 4.85 -31.83
C ILE A 265 -10.98 3.88 -31.29
N LYS A 266 -12.23 3.96 -31.80
CA LYS A 266 -13.30 3.00 -31.48
C LYS A 266 -12.94 1.59 -31.94
N GLU A 267 -12.44 1.41 -33.16
CA GLU A 267 -12.04 0.09 -33.68
C GLU A 267 -10.92 -0.55 -32.85
N MET A 268 -9.97 0.24 -32.35
CA MET A 268 -8.88 -0.22 -31.48
C MET A 268 -9.37 -0.81 -30.13
N LYS A 269 -10.65 -0.61 -29.78
CA LYS A 269 -11.31 -1.26 -28.65
C LYS A 269 -11.64 -2.73 -28.95
N ASN A 270 -12.30 -2.99 -30.08
CA ASN A 270 -12.85 -4.31 -30.41
C ASN A 270 -11.72 -5.34 -30.60
N THR A 271 -10.63 -4.92 -31.23
CA THR A 271 -9.47 -5.79 -31.52
C THR A 271 -8.68 -6.26 -30.29
N ILE A 272 -8.68 -5.49 -29.19
CA ILE A 272 -7.90 -5.85 -27.98
C ILE A 272 -8.75 -6.65 -26.98
N MET A 273 -10.09 -6.55 -27.04
CA MET A 273 -10.98 -7.18 -26.07
C MET A 273 -11.54 -8.54 -26.50
N GLU A 274 -11.85 -8.76 -27.79
CA GLU A 274 -12.37 -10.06 -28.29
C GLU A 274 -11.41 -11.23 -27.97
N ASP A 275 -10.10 -11.01 -28.07
CA ASP A 275 -9.08 -12.05 -27.85
C ASP A 275 -8.72 -12.31 -26.37
N SER A 276 -9.13 -11.43 -25.44
CA SER A 276 -8.98 -11.71 -24.00
C SER A 276 -9.93 -12.82 -23.51
N THR A 277 -11.05 -13.01 -24.23
CA THR A 277 -12.06 -14.03 -23.91
C THR A 277 -11.78 -15.40 -24.56
N SER A 278 -10.95 -15.47 -25.60
CA SER A 278 -10.59 -16.72 -26.29
C SER A 278 -9.32 -17.40 -25.75
N CYS A 279 -8.49 -16.68 -24.98
CA CYS A 279 -7.18 -17.18 -24.51
C CYS A 279 -7.18 -17.51 -22.99
N SER A 280 -8.15 -18.28 -22.52
CA SER A 280 -8.23 -18.74 -21.13
C SER A 280 -7.58 -20.11 -20.87
N THR A 281 -6.54 -20.53 -21.61
CA THR A 281 -5.76 -21.71 -21.24
C THR A 281 -4.32 -21.61 -21.72
N ARG A 282 -3.39 -21.25 -20.81
CA ARG A 282 -2.02 -21.81 -20.69
C ARG A 282 -1.29 -21.11 -19.54
N LYS A 283 -1.18 -21.83 -18.41
CA LYS A 283 -0.28 -21.50 -17.29
C LYS A 283 1.17 -21.57 -17.80
N LYS A 284 2.01 -20.62 -17.37
CA LYS A 284 3.47 -20.75 -17.37
C LYS A 284 3.91 -21.00 -15.94
N ASP A 285 4.84 -21.92 -15.79
CA ASP A 285 5.17 -22.67 -14.58
C ASP A 285 5.76 -21.80 -13.46
N GLU A 286 4.95 -21.56 -12.42
CA GLU A 286 5.42 -21.51 -11.04
C GLU A 286 5.56 -22.96 -10.54
N PRO A 287 6.48 -23.28 -9.61
CA PRO A 287 6.51 -24.60 -9.00
C PRO A 287 5.11 -24.92 -8.50
N SER A 288 4.58 -26.08 -8.90
CA SER A 288 3.22 -26.46 -8.54
C SER A 288 3.08 -26.41 -7.03
N LYS A 289 1.93 -25.92 -6.56
CA LYS A 289 1.57 -25.95 -5.15
C LYS A 289 1.77 -27.35 -4.56
N GLU A 290 1.54 -28.38 -5.37
CA GLU A 290 1.82 -29.79 -5.07
C GLU A 290 3.29 -30.07 -4.77
N LEU A 291 4.25 -29.50 -5.51
CA LEU A 291 5.69 -29.69 -5.26
C LEU A 291 6.16 -28.96 -4.00
N CYS A 292 5.59 -27.79 -3.70
CA CYS A 292 5.84 -27.10 -2.43
C CYS A 292 5.22 -27.85 -1.24
N ASP A 293 4.01 -28.39 -1.41
CA ASP A 293 3.30 -29.17 -0.40
C ASP A 293 3.99 -30.53 -0.14
N GLU A 294 4.60 -31.13 -1.16
CA GLU A 294 5.35 -32.39 -1.08
C GLU A 294 6.70 -32.20 -0.35
N LEU A 295 7.47 -31.15 -0.69
CA LEU A 295 8.71 -30.78 0.03
C LEU A 295 8.43 -30.38 1.50
N LEU A 296 7.30 -29.73 1.77
CA LEU A 296 6.84 -29.45 3.13
C LEU A 296 6.42 -30.73 3.87
N SER A 297 5.86 -31.72 3.17
CA SER A 297 5.44 -32.99 3.79
C SER A 297 6.63 -33.89 4.16
N GLU A 298 7.69 -33.90 3.34
CA GLU A 298 8.91 -34.66 3.60
C GLU A 298 9.69 -34.05 4.78
N ALA A 299 9.87 -32.72 4.81
CA ALA A 299 10.50 -32.02 5.93
C ALA A 299 9.74 -32.23 7.26
N LYS A 300 8.41 -32.26 7.21
CA LYS A 300 7.55 -32.56 8.38
C LYS A 300 7.66 -34.00 8.87
N SER A 301 8.04 -34.96 8.00
CA SER A 301 8.10 -36.39 8.36
C SER A 301 9.39 -36.75 9.08
N GLU A 302 10.54 -36.18 8.67
CA GLU A 302 11.84 -36.39 9.33
C GLU A 302 11.88 -35.71 10.71
N PHE A 303 11.24 -34.54 10.84
CA PHE A 303 11.15 -33.80 12.11
C PHE A 303 10.23 -34.46 13.15
N ARG A 304 9.24 -35.25 12.69
CA ARG A 304 8.26 -35.95 13.53
C ARG A 304 8.85 -37.04 14.42
N GLU A 305 9.92 -37.71 13.98
CA GLU A 305 10.58 -38.76 14.77
C GLU A 305 11.47 -38.18 15.88
N GLU A 306 12.06 -37.00 15.66
CA GLU A 306 12.95 -36.33 16.63
C GLU A 306 12.15 -35.77 17.82
N VAL A 307 11.01 -35.13 17.53
CA VAL A 307 10.09 -34.49 18.49
C VAL A 307 9.44 -35.46 19.49
N LEU A 308 9.01 -36.65 19.06
CA LEU A 308 8.31 -37.60 19.92
C LEU A 308 9.23 -38.30 20.94
N SER A 309 10.55 -38.16 20.77
CA SER A 309 11.57 -38.82 21.58
C SER A 309 12.07 -38.00 22.78
N ASP A 310 11.77 -36.70 22.86
CA ASP A 310 12.30 -35.80 23.89
C ASP A 310 11.33 -35.57 25.08
N GLU A 311 11.65 -36.15 26.24
CA GLU A 311 10.92 -35.95 27.50
C GLU A 311 11.06 -34.53 28.10
N SER A 312 12.08 -33.76 27.71
CA SER A 312 12.26 -32.37 28.17
C SER A 312 11.12 -31.47 27.72
N SER A 313 10.63 -31.70 26.50
CA SER A 313 9.56 -30.93 25.88
C SER A 313 8.20 -31.13 26.56
N LYS A 314 7.93 -32.29 27.18
CA LYS A 314 6.69 -32.55 27.93
C LYS A 314 6.65 -31.82 29.28
N ASN A 315 7.81 -31.56 29.90
CA ASN A 315 7.88 -30.91 31.21
C ASN A 315 7.71 -29.39 31.17
N LYS A 316 7.87 -28.73 30.01
CA LYS A 316 7.58 -27.29 29.84
C LYS A 316 6.09 -26.93 29.91
N PHE A 317 5.19 -27.91 29.80
CA PHE A 317 3.73 -27.69 29.82
C PHE A 317 3.11 -27.63 31.22
N VAL A 318 3.90 -27.85 32.28
CA VAL A 318 3.46 -27.88 33.69
C VAL A 318 3.24 -26.47 34.28
N GLU A 319 3.59 -25.40 33.56
CA GLU A 319 3.89 -24.07 34.11
C GLU A 319 2.74 -23.05 34.05
N LEU A 320 1.46 -23.45 34.17
CA LEU A 320 0.32 -22.49 34.08
C LEU A 320 -0.30 -22.13 35.42
N ALA A 321 -0.07 -22.97 36.43
CA ALA A 321 -0.07 -22.49 37.82
C ALA A 321 0.94 -21.32 38.02
N SER A 322 1.89 -21.12 37.10
CA SER A 322 2.87 -20.03 37.11
C SER A 322 2.33 -18.70 36.60
N ILE A 323 1.48 -18.60 35.57
CA ILE A 323 1.11 -17.27 35.00
C ILE A 323 0.34 -16.43 36.00
N LYS A 324 -0.68 -16.99 36.68
CA LYS A 324 -1.41 -16.25 37.71
C LYS A 324 -0.50 -15.82 38.86
N ASN A 325 0.34 -16.74 39.33
CA ASN A 325 1.34 -16.47 40.37
C ASN A 325 2.29 -15.35 39.92
N LYS A 326 2.80 -15.42 38.69
CA LYS A 326 3.68 -14.43 38.08
C LYS A 326 3.02 -13.07 37.98
N LEU A 327 1.77 -13.00 37.53
CA LEU A 327 0.97 -11.77 37.49
C LEU A 327 0.84 -11.11 38.86
N GLU A 328 0.70 -11.89 39.93
CA GLU A 328 0.62 -11.41 41.32
C GLU A 328 1.97 -10.92 41.86
N HIS A 329 3.09 -11.35 41.26
CA HIS A 329 4.47 -11.03 41.67
C HIS A 329 5.22 -10.15 40.67
N LEU A 330 4.53 -9.57 39.67
CA LEU A 330 5.15 -8.65 38.73
C LEU A 330 5.73 -7.43 39.47
N PRO A 331 6.87 -6.89 38.99
CA PRO A 331 7.41 -5.66 39.55
C PRO A 331 6.44 -4.51 39.33
N LYS A 332 6.54 -3.49 40.20
CA LYS A 332 5.76 -2.27 40.04
C LYS A 332 6.23 -1.51 38.81
N LEU A 333 5.30 -1.22 37.90
CA LEU A 333 5.53 -0.30 36.79
C LEU A 333 4.84 1.03 37.11
N ILE A 334 5.62 2.10 37.26
CA ILE A 334 5.10 3.45 37.47
C ILE A 334 5.10 4.21 36.15
N VAL A 335 3.93 4.67 35.72
CA VAL A 335 3.73 5.45 34.50
C VAL A 335 3.03 6.74 34.89
N TYR A 336 3.57 7.89 34.51
CA TYR A 336 3.01 9.21 34.88
C TYR A 336 2.68 9.35 36.39
N GLY A 337 3.51 8.76 37.26
CA GLY A 337 3.35 8.81 38.72
C GLY A 337 2.29 7.88 39.31
N LYS A 338 1.67 6.99 38.51
CA LYS A 338 0.71 5.98 38.96
C LYS A 338 1.21 4.58 38.66
N GLU A 339 0.88 3.64 39.54
CA GLU A 339 1.19 2.22 39.36
C GLU A 339 0.23 1.58 38.35
N LEU A 340 0.78 0.92 37.33
CA LEU A 340 0.03 0.01 36.47
C LEU A 340 -0.22 -1.29 37.24
N LYS A 341 -1.43 -1.43 37.78
CA LYS A 341 -1.84 -2.62 38.54
C LYS A 341 -2.47 -3.66 37.64
N VAL A 342 -1.95 -4.87 37.61
CA VAL A 342 -2.57 -5.99 36.88
C VAL A 342 -3.64 -6.66 37.76
N VAL A 343 -4.82 -6.86 37.19
CA VAL A 343 -5.99 -7.42 37.88
C VAL A 343 -6.18 -8.89 37.48
N THR A 344 -5.81 -9.80 38.38
CA THR A 344 -5.88 -11.26 38.16
C THR A 344 -7.23 -11.87 38.55
N THR A 345 -8.03 -11.17 39.36
CA THR A 345 -9.32 -11.65 39.86
C THR A 345 -10.48 -10.99 39.12
N ILE A 346 -11.51 -11.79 38.81
CA ILE A 346 -12.73 -11.32 38.14
C ILE A 346 -13.80 -11.09 39.22
N ASP A 347 -14.03 -9.82 39.56
CA ASP A 347 -15.09 -9.41 40.49
C ASP A 347 -16.49 -9.57 39.87
N ASP A 348 -17.53 -9.39 40.68
CA ASP A 348 -18.91 -9.60 40.22
C ASP A 348 -19.34 -8.61 39.13
N LYS A 349 -18.77 -7.40 39.11
CA LYS A 349 -19.02 -6.41 38.06
C LYS A 349 -18.45 -6.87 36.72
N LEU A 350 -17.25 -7.45 36.73
CA LEU A 350 -16.62 -8.01 35.53
C LEU A 350 -17.30 -9.30 35.08
N LYS A 351 -17.76 -10.16 36.00
CA LYS A 351 -18.58 -11.34 35.66
C LYS A 351 -19.86 -10.91 34.95
N GLU A 352 -20.55 -9.90 35.48
CA GLU A 352 -21.78 -9.41 34.87
C GLU A 352 -21.54 -8.82 33.48
N LYS A 353 -20.48 -8.01 33.33
CA LYS A 353 -20.05 -7.50 32.02
C LYS A 353 -19.70 -8.63 31.03
N ALA A 354 -19.01 -9.67 31.48
CA ALA A 354 -18.67 -10.82 30.65
C ALA A 354 -19.94 -11.61 30.25
N ARG A 355 -20.89 -11.77 31.17
CA ARG A 355 -22.20 -12.37 30.91
C ARG A 355 -22.95 -11.61 29.82
N GLU A 356 -23.05 -10.28 29.95
CA GLU A 356 -23.79 -9.42 29.01
C GLU A 356 -23.09 -9.28 27.65
N GLU A 357 -21.80 -8.98 27.61
CA GLU A 357 -21.09 -8.68 26.36
C GLU A 357 -20.56 -9.91 25.63
N LEU A 358 -20.22 -10.98 26.37
CA LEU A 358 -19.52 -12.16 25.86
C LEU A 358 -20.33 -13.44 25.94
N ARG A 359 -21.50 -13.45 26.61
CA ARG A 359 -22.29 -14.65 26.92
C ARG A 359 -21.55 -15.61 27.85
N GLU A 360 -20.71 -15.09 28.74
CA GLU A 360 -19.91 -15.89 29.67
C GLU A 360 -20.77 -16.36 30.86
N THR A 361 -21.45 -17.50 30.71
CA THR A 361 -22.10 -18.23 31.82
C THR A 361 -21.37 -19.55 32.08
N PRO A 362 -21.46 -20.15 33.28
CA PRO A 362 -20.81 -21.43 33.58
C PRO A 362 -21.11 -22.53 32.55
N GLU A 363 -22.36 -22.60 32.07
CA GLU A 363 -22.81 -23.58 31.10
C GLU A 363 -22.16 -23.36 29.73
N VAL A 364 -22.17 -22.11 29.24
CA VAL A 364 -21.57 -21.73 27.96
C VAL A 364 -20.06 -21.96 27.97
N VAL A 365 -19.40 -21.63 29.08
CA VAL A 365 -17.96 -21.85 29.26
C VAL A 365 -17.62 -23.33 29.17
N ALA A 366 -18.34 -24.18 29.92
CA ALA A 366 -18.11 -25.62 29.93
C ALA A 366 -18.33 -26.27 28.56
N GLU A 367 -19.41 -25.89 27.87
CA GLU A 367 -19.71 -26.38 26.51
C GLU A 367 -18.65 -25.91 25.51
N ALA A 368 -18.29 -24.63 25.54
CA ALA A 368 -17.35 -24.07 24.59
C ALA A 368 -15.93 -24.65 24.71
N LEU A 369 -15.47 -24.88 25.94
CA LEU A 369 -14.17 -25.52 26.21
C LEU A 369 -14.15 -26.98 25.72
N LYS A 370 -15.25 -27.71 25.89
CA LYS A 370 -15.39 -29.08 25.36
C LYS A 370 -15.33 -29.08 23.84
N ASP A 371 -16.07 -28.19 23.19
CA ASP A 371 -16.20 -28.15 21.74
C ASP A 371 -14.92 -27.66 21.06
N ILE A 372 -14.25 -26.64 21.60
CA ILE A 372 -12.98 -26.18 21.01
C ILE A 372 -11.90 -27.25 21.10
N ARG A 373 -11.81 -28.00 22.21
CA ARG A 373 -10.91 -29.15 22.33
C ARG A 373 -11.21 -30.24 21.31
N LYS A 374 -12.48 -30.49 21.03
CA LYS A 374 -12.88 -31.43 19.98
C LYS A 374 -12.45 -30.94 18.59
N LEU A 375 -12.59 -29.64 18.31
CA LEU A 375 -12.12 -29.05 17.05
C LEU A 375 -10.59 -29.14 16.92
N LEU A 376 -9.84 -28.81 17.97
CA LEU A 376 -8.38 -28.91 17.99
C LEU A 376 -7.90 -30.35 17.77
N LYS A 377 -8.53 -31.34 18.39
CA LYS A 377 -8.22 -32.76 18.15
C LYS A 377 -8.49 -33.22 16.72
N GLY A 378 -9.36 -32.52 15.99
CA GLY A 378 -9.67 -32.80 14.59
C GLY A 378 -8.70 -32.17 13.60
N ASP A 379 -7.81 -31.29 14.05
CA ASP A 379 -6.83 -30.59 13.22
C ASP A 379 -5.42 -31.12 13.53
N SER A 380 -4.95 -32.07 12.72
CA SER A 380 -3.65 -32.71 12.90
C SER A 380 -2.46 -31.78 12.67
N ASP A 381 -2.69 -30.62 12.05
CA ASP A 381 -1.63 -29.69 11.69
C ASP A 381 -1.38 -28.65 12.79
N LEU A 382 -2.16 -28.63 13.88
CA LEU A 382 -2.15 -27.59 14.90
C LEU A 382 -1.78 -28.11 16.30
N PHE A 383 -0.52 -27.93 16.69
CA PHE A 383 0.00 -28.29 18.02
C PHE A 383 0.05 -27.06 18.96
N ILE A 384 -0.97 -26.93 19.81
CA ILE A 384 -1.09 -25.80 20.74
C ILE A 384 -1.55 -26.28 22.13
N PRO A 385 -1.31 -25.50 23.20
CA PRO A 385 -1.84 -25.81 24.52
C PRO A 385 -3.38 -25.89 24.53
N ASP A 386 -3.95 -26.87 25.24
CA ASP A 386 -5.40 -27.10 25.29
C ASP A 386 -6.02 -26.89 26.70
N HIS A 387 -5.27 -26.26 27.61
CA HIS A 387 -5.75 -25.90 28.94
C HIS A 387 -6.65 -24.65 28.90
N ASP A 388 -7.54 -24.52 29.89
CA ASP A 388 -8.62 -23.53 29.89
C ASP A 388 -8.12 -22.09 29.75
N GLU A 389 -7.04 -21.71 30.43
CA GLU A 389 -6.52 -20.35 30.44
C GLU A 389 -6.05 -19.87 29.05
N PHE A 390 -5.38 -20.74 28.28
CA PHE A 390 -4.94 -20.41 26.93
C PHE A 390 -6.14 -20.33 25.98
N LEU A 391 -7.04 -21.32 26.04
CA LEU A 391 -8.24 -21.33 25.20
C LEU A 391 -9.14 -20.12 25.48
N THR A 392 -9.20 -19.65 26.73
CA THR A 392 -9.98 -18.49 27.15
C THR A 392 -9.54 -17.21 26.43
N ILE A 393 -8.25 -17.04 26.16
CA ILE A 393 -7.69 -15.90 25.41
C ILE A 393 -8.35 -15.78 24.02
N PHE A 394 -8.64 -16.91 23.38
CA PHE A 394 -9.26 -16.97 22.04
C PHE A 394 -10.79 -17.04 22.09
N LEU A 395 -11.36 -17.67 23.12
CA LEU A 395 -12.80 -17.81 23.30
C LEU A 395 -13.49 -16.50 23.67
N ARG A 396 -12.94 -15.72 24.59
CA ARG A 396 -13.53 -14.44 25.03
C ARG A 396 -13.75 -13.42 23.92
N PRO A 397 -12.76 -13.09 23.04
CA PRO A 397 -13.00 -12.16 21.93
C PRO A 397 -14.03 -12.71 20.93
N CYS A 398 -14.21 -14.04 20.89
CA CYS A 398 -15.19 -14.74 20.09
C CYS A 398 -16.54 -14.97 20.80
N LYS A 399 -16.80 -14.34 21.95
CA LYS A 399 -18.05 -14.49 22.72
C LYS A 399 -18.40 -15.94 23.02
N TRP A 400 -17.37 -16.72 23.34
CA TRP A 400 -17.45 -18.14 23.64
C TRP A 400 -18.05 -19.01 22.52
N TYR A 401 -17.96 -18.57 21.25
CA TYR A 401 -18.28 -19.42 20.09
C TYR A 401 -17.07 -20.26 19.68
N PRO A 402 -17.09 -21.60 19.86
CA PRO A 402 -15.91 -22.46 19.69
C PRO A 402 -15.34 -22.44 18.27
N THR A 403 -16.20 -22.53 17.25
CA THR A 403 -15.78 -22.50 15.85
C THR A 403 -15.12 -21.17 15.48
N SER A 404 -15.65 -20.05 15.98
CA SER A 404 -15.05 -18.73 15.75
C SER A 404 -13.67 -18.61 16.41
N ALA A 405 -13.52 -19.12 17.63
CA ALA A 405 -12.26 -19.15 18.36
C ALA A 405 -11.24 -20.06 17.68
N PHE A 406 -11.65 -21.24 17.22
CA PHE A 406 -10.81 -22.15 16.44
C PHE A 406 -10.29 -21.48 15.16
N HIS A 407 -11.14 -20.83 14.37
CA HIS A 407 -10.68 -20.06 13.20
C HIS A 407 -9.79 -18.86 13.56
N LEU A 408 -9.98 -18.24 14.73
CA LEU A 408 -9.10 -17.17 15.22
C LEU A 408 -7.71 -17.72 15.57
N ILE A 409 -7.63 -18.87 16.24
CA ILE A 409 -6.39 -19.59 16.53
C ILE A 409 -5.67 -19.90 15.21
N GLN A 410 -6.34 -20.54 14.25
CA GLN A 410 -5.75 -20.86 12.95
C GLN A 410 -5.19 -19.61 12.26
N ARG A 411 -5.97 -18.52 12.20
CA ARG A 411 -5.51 -17.24 11.59
C ARG A 411 -4.35 -16.60 12.35
N TYR A 412 -4.35 -16.69 13.67
CA TYR A 412 -3.24 -16.22 14.50
C TYR A 412 -1.95 -16.97 14.12
N TYR A 413 -1.94 -18.30 14.15
CA TYR A 413 -0.74 -19.08 13.79
C TYR A 413 -0.35 -18.96 12.30
N GLN A 414 -1.32 -18.91 11.39
CA GLN A 414 -1.05 -18.66 9.97
C GLN A 414 -0.42 -17.29 9.72
N PHE A 415 -0.78 -16.26 10.50
CA PHE A 415 -0.11 -14.96 10.41
C PHE A 415 1.38 -15.07 10.78
N HIS A 416 1.72 -15.89 11.77
CA HIS A 416 3.11 -16.09 12.19
C HIS A 416 3.93 -16.78 11.09
N LEU A 417 3.35 -17.79 10.43
CA LEU A 417 3.96 -18.48 9.30
C LEU A 417 4.15 -17.56 8.08
N ASN A 418 3.17 -16.71 7.79
CA ASN A 418 3.23 -15.79 6.64
C ASN A 418 4.17 -14.60 6.86
N TYR A 419 4.43 -14.23 8.12
CA TYR A 419 5.22 -13.05 8.49
C TYR A 419 6.27 -13.36 9.56
N PRO A 420 7.20 -14.30 9.31
CA PRO A 420 8.17 -14.74 10.31
C PRO A 420 9.02 -13.58 10.83
N TYR A 421 9.38 -12.61 9.97
CA TYR A 421 10.13 -11.41 10.36
C TYR A 421 9.41 -10.47 11.35
N ILE A 422 8.12 -10.68 11.64
CA ILE A 422 7.40 -9.98 12.71
C ILE A 422 7.55 -10.73 14.04
N VAL A 423 7.59 -12.05 14.02
CA VAL A 423 7.41 -12.89 15.20
C VAL A 423 8.68 -13.62 15.62
N GLU A 424 9.63 -13.78 14.71
CA GLU A 424 10.96 -14.34 14.93
C GLU A 424 11.78 -13.42 15.84
N ASN A 425 12.35 -13.96 16.92
CA ASN A 425 13.06 -13.22 17.97
C ASN A 425 12.20 -12.07 18.53
N LEU A 426 10.89 -12.28 18.68
CA LEU A 426 9.97 -11.30 19.24
C LEU A 426 10.07 -11.28 20.76
N THR A 427 11.20 -10.81 21.29
CA THR A 427 11.40 -10.70 22.74
C THR A 427 11.58 -9.25 23.19
N PRO A 428 11.25 -8.93 24.47
CA PRO A 428 11.57 -7.63 25.06
C PRO A 428 13.05 -7.26 24.93
N MET A 429 13.96 -8.23 25.08
CA MET A 429 15.40 -8.01 24.98
C MET A 429 15.82 -7.53 23.58
N ASP A 430 15.34 -8.19 22.52
CA ASP A 430 15.66 -7.84 21.13
C ASP A 430 15.16 -6.44 20.74
N LEU A 431 14.11 -5.96 21.41
CA LEU A 431 13.46 -4.68 21.12
C LEU A 431 13.75 -3.58 22.15
N LYS A 432 14.75 -3.78 23.03
CA LYS A 432 15.15 -2.82 24.07
C LYS A 432 15.25 -1.39 23.55
N LYS A 433 15.99 -1.19 22.45
CA LYS A 433 16.24 0.14 21.88
C LYS A 433 14.94 0.85 21.48
N CYS A 434 13.98 0.10 20.94
CA CYS A 434 12.68 0.64 20.51
C CYS A 434 11.84 1.05 21.72
N PHE A 435 11.75 0.20 22.75
CA PHE A 435 11.06 0.54 24.00
C PHE A 435 11.67 1.76 24.70
N CYS A 436 13.00 1.80 24.85
CA CYS A 436 13.73 2.92 25.44
C CYS A 436 13.56 4.24 24.65
N SER A 437 13.06 4.19 23.41
CA SER A 437 12.76 5.38 22.61
C SER A 437 11.40 6.02 22.91
N ASN A 438 10.67 5.51 23.92
CA ASN A 438 9.38 6.02 24.38
C ASN A 438 8.33 6.14 23.25
N LEU A 439 8.35 5.18 22.33
CA LEU A 439 7.45 5.14 21.18
C LEU A 439 6.07 4.58 21.55
N LEU A 440 6.01 3.71 22.56
CA LEU A 440 4.78 3.12 23.06
C LEU A 440 4.71 3.27 24.58
N ILE A 441 3.56 3.71 25.08
CA ILE A 441 3.34 3.93 26.52
C ILE A 441 2.02 3.26 26.92
N PRO A 442 2.04 2.12 27.62
CA PRO A 442 0.84 1.58 28.26
C PRO A 442 0.48 2.47 29.46
N LEU A 443 -0.77 2.92 29.53
CA LEU A 443 -1.21 3.79 30.61
C LEU A 443 -1.66 2.99 31.84
N PRO A 444 -1.40 3.51 33.05
CA PRO A 444 -1.67 2.79 34.29
C PRO A 444 -3.15 2.84 34.65
N THR A 445 -3.82 3.94 34.29
CA THR A 445 -5.23 4.18 34.52
C THR A 445 -6.06 3.67 33.35
N GLU A 446 -7.11 2.92 33.65
CA GLU A 446 -8.02 2.35 32.66
C GLU A 446 -9.00 3.38 32.10
N CYS A 447 -9.52 3.11 30.91
CA CYS A 447 -10.59 3.91 30.32
C CYS A 447 -11.89 3.79 31.14
N ILE A 448 -12.85 4.70 30.90
CA ILE A 448 -14.18 4.68 31.56
C ILE A 448 -14.95 3.36 31.38
N ASP A 449 -14.68 2.61 30.31
CA ASP A 449 -15.28 1.30 30.05
C ASP A 449 -14.46 0.13 30.64
N GLY A 450 -13.38 0.44 31.36
CA GLY A 450 -12.45 -0.50 31.98
C GLY A 450 -11.39 -1.08 31.03
N SER A 451 -11.32 -0.62 29.77
CA SER A 451 -10.31 -1.10 28.82
C SER A 451 -8.92 -0.52 29.09
N ARG A 452 -7.88 -1.29 28.75
CA ARG A 452 -6.49 -0.81 28.80
C ARG A 452 -6.22 0.17 27.66
N LEU A 453 -5.34 1.13 27.91
CA LEU A 453 -4.98 2.17 26.94
C LEU A 453 -3.48 2.14 26.68
N VAL A 454 -3.10 2.21 25.40
CA VAL A 454 -1.71 2.39 24.97
C VAL A 454 -1.61 3.59 24.03
N ILE A 455 -0.58 4.40 24.21
CA ILE A 455 -0.23 5.51 23.31
C ILE A 455 0.87 5.03 22.38
N VAL A 456 0.71 5.29 21.08
CA VAL A 456 1.72 5.09 20.03
C VAL A 456 2.11 6.45 19.48
N HIS A 457 3.36 6.85 19.69
CA HIS A 457 3.90 8.11 19.18
C HIS A 457 4.40 7.95 17.75
N GLY A 458 3.50 8.08 16.78
CA GLY A 458 3.77 7.88 15.35
C GLY A 458 4.44 9.07 14.65
N GLY A 459 4.51 10.24 15.28
CA GLY A 459 5.17 11.43 14.71
C GLY A 459 6.51 11.73 15.38
N GLY A 460 6.56 12.78 16.22
CA GLY A 460 7.79 13.44 16.67
C GLY A 460 8.81 12.58 17.41
N ARG A 461 8.42 11.38 17.89
CA ARG A 461 9.34 10.43 18.51
C ARG A 461 9.77 9.32 17.56
N TRP A 462 8.89 8.89 16.65
CA TRP A 462 9.24 7.84 15.70
C TRP A 462 10.17 8.39 14.63
N LYS A 463 11.42 7.91 14.64
CA LYS A 463 12.41 8.23 13.63
C LYS A 463 12.65 6.98 12.77
N PRO A 464 12.13 6.94 11.52
CA PRO A 464 12.20 5.73 10.69
C PRO A 464 13.60 5.21 10.35
N LYS A 465 14.63 6.06 10.51
CA LYS A 465 16.04 5.68 10.33
C LYS A 465 16.63 4.98 11.55
N GLU A 466 16.06 5.20 12.73
CA GLU A 466 16.52 4.61 13.99
C GLU A 466 15.75 3.32 14.33
N HIS A 467 14.44 3.31 13.99
CA HIS A 467 13.51 2.19 14.16
C HIS A 467 12.60 2.09 12.95
N SER A 468 12.57 0.93 12.30
CA SER A 468 11.63 0.65 11.22
C SER A 468 10.18 0.65 11.72
N ILE A 469 9.22 0.79 10.81
CA ILE A 469 7.80 0.65 11.16
C ILE A 469 7.47 -0.78 11.66
N TYR A 470 8.24 -1.77 11.19
CA TYR A 470 8.08 -3.17 11.59
C TYR A 470 8.54 -3.37 13.03
N GLU A 471 9.68 -2.80 13.45
CA GLU A 471 10.12 -2.83 14.85
C GLU A 471 9.12 -2.12 15.78
N LEU A 472 8.59 -0.97 15.38
CA LEU A 472 7.52 -0.28 16.13
C LEU A 472 6.29 -1.18 16.30
N PHE A 473 5.87 -1.85 15.22
CA PHE A 473 4.75 -2.79 15.27
C PHE A 473 5.04 -4.00 16.15
N ARG A 474 6.26 -4.57 16.08
CA ARG A 474 6.69 -5.68 16.94
C ARG A 474 6.60 -5.34 18.43
N CYS A 475 7.03 -4.14 18.84
CA CYS A 475 6.83 -3.69 20.22
C CYS A 475 5.35 -3.56 20.61
N LEU A 476 4.48 -3.13 19.69
CA LEU A 476 3.04 -3.09 19.92
C LEU A 476 2.46 -4.49 20.11
N VAL A 477 2.94 -5.48 19.34
CA VAL A 477 2.54 -6.90 19.51
C VAL A 477 2.91 -7.38 20.92
N ILE A 478 4.15 -7.17 21.38
CA ILE A 478 4.57 -7.55 22.75
C ILE A 478 3.67 -6.93 23.82
N LEU A 479 3.37 -5.63 23.72
CA LEU A 479 2.49 -4.95 24.68
C LEU A 479 1.08 -5.53 24.69
N LEU A 480 0.52 -5.83 23.52
CA LEU A 480 -0.81 -6.39 23.39
C LEU A 480 -0.85 -7.85 23.87
N GLU A 481 0.19 -8.64 23.64
CA GLU A 481 0.30 -10.01 24.13
C GLU A 481 0.45 -10.08 25.66
N ALA A 482 1.23 -9.19 26.25
CA ALA A 482 1.28 -9.05 27.71
C ALA A 482 -0.08 -8.62 28.28
N ALA A 483 -0.76 -7.67 27.63
CA ALA A 483 -2.06 -7.17 28.07
C ALA A 483 -3.17 -8.25 28.05
N ILE A 484 -3.20 -9.13 27.06
CA ILE A 484 -4.21 -10.21 27.00
C ILE A 484 -3.96 -11.34 27.99
N LYS A 485 -2.82 -11.38 28.69
CA LYS A 485 -2.64 -12.31 29.83
C LYS A 485 -3.46 -11.89 31.04
N GLU A 486 -3.85 -10.62 31.14
CA GLU A 486 -4.73 -10.12 32.21
C GLU A 486 -6.20 -10.52 31.95
N PRO A 487 -6.85 -11.31 32.85
CA PRO A 487 -8.23 -11.76 32.66
C PRO A 487 -9.23 -10.60 32.49
N LYS A 488 -9.03 -9.51 33.24
CA LYS A 488 -9.84 -8.30 33.11
C LYS A 488 -9.76 -7.71 31.71
N THR A 489 -8.57 -7.60 31.13
CA THR A 489 -8.37 -7.04 29.78
C THR A 489 -8.98 -7.92 28.70
N GLN A 490 -8.99 -9.25 28.88
CA GLN A 490 -9.72 -10.14 27.96
C GLN A 490 -11.23 -9.82 27.92
N ILE A 491 -11.80 -9.37 29.05
CA ILE A 491 -13.20 -8.95 29.15
C ILE A 491 -13.40 -7.52 28.65
N THR A 492 -12.62 -6.55 29.11
CA THR A 492 -12.87 -5.12 28.85
C THR A 492 -12.29 -4.64 27.51
N GLY A 493 -11.20 -5.25 27.06
CA GLY A 493 -10.52 -4.95 25.81
C GLY A 493 -9.45 -3.87 25.91
N VAL A 494 -9.02 -3.38 24.76
CA VAL A 494 -7.95 -2.39 24.62
C VAL A 494 -8.38 -1.22 23.72
N GLN A 495 -7.83 -0.05 24.00
CA GLN A 495 -7.90 1.16 23.17
C GLN A 495 -6.49 1.63 22.83
N VAL A 496 -6.34 2.23 21.65
CA VAL A 496 -5.05 2.74 21.17
C VAL A 496 -5.17 4.20 20.83
N ILE A 497 -4.28 5.04 21.35
CA ILE A 497 -4.06 6.41 20.85
C ILE A 497 -2.89 6.38 19.88
N ILE A 498 -3.07 6.94 18.68
CA ILE A 498 -2.00 7.23 17.74
C ILE A 498 -1.79 8.75 17.74
N ASP A 499 -0.66 9.19 18.29
CA ASP A 499 -0.28 10.59 18.32
C ASP A 499 0.49 10.98 17.04
N GLY A 500 -0.19 11.74 16.18
CA GLY A 500 0.34 12.26 14.92
C GLY A 500 1.13 13.56 15.07
N LYS A 501 1.36 14.08 16.28
CA LYS A 501 2.12 15.32 16.49
C LYS A 501 3.51 15.20 15.83
N ASN A 502 3.88 16.16 14.99
CA ASN A 502 5.12 16.18 14.19
C ASN A 502 5.26 15.04 13.16
N LEU A 503 4.18 14.34 12.82
CA LEU A 503 4.17 13.44 11.67
C LEU A 503 4.41 14.26 10.39
N SER A 504 5.35 13.80 9.58
CA SER A 504 5.85 14.53 8.41
C SER A 504 5.99 13.63 7.18
N PHE A 505 6.23 14.22 6.01
CA PHE A 505 6.45 13.48 4.76
C PHE A 505 7.60 12.47 4.82
N SER A 506 8.58 12.63 5.72
CA SER A 506 9.67 11.65 5.86
C SER A 506 9.20 10.30 6.37
N HIS A 507 8.02 10.23 7.00
CA HIS A 507 7.47 8.98 7.55
C HIS A 507 6.71 8.17 6.50
N VAL A 508 6.06 8.84 5.54
CA VAL A 508 5.15 8.20 4.57
C VAL A 508 5.79 7.07 3.77
N PRO A 509 7.02 7.21 3.22
CA PRO A 509 7.64 6.12 2.46
C PRO A 509 7.85 4.82 3.26
N HIS A 510 7.89 4.91 4.59
CA HIS A 510 8.05 3.74 5.46
C HIS A 510 6.72 3.03 5.72
N ILE A 511 5.58 3.68 5.47
CA ILE A 511 4.24 3.11 5.64
C ILE A 511 3.75 2.64 4.27
N THR A 512 4.18 1.43 3.88
CA THR A 512 3.87 0.86 2.56
C THR A 512 2.47 0.22 2.53
N PRO A 513 1.84 0.07 1.34
CA PRO A 513 0.60 -0.71 1.22
C PRO A 513 0.73 -2.16 1.73
N LYS A 514 1.90 -2.80 1.55
CA LYS A 514 2.17 -4.16 2.09
C LYS A 514 2.11 -4.17 3.62
N PHE A 515 2.76 -3.19 4.25
CA PHE A 515 2.68 -3.02 5.71
C PHE A 515 1.25 -2.74 6.17
N ALA A 516 0.53 -1.84 5.48
CA ALA A 516 -0.85 -1.50 5.81
C ALA A 516 -1.80 -2.70 5.68
N ALA A 517 -1.70 -3.49 4.62
CA ALA A 517 -2.48 -4.70 4.44
C ALA A 517 -2.21 -5.71 5.57
N MET A 518 -0.94 -5.95 5.90
CA MET A 518 -0.52 -6.87 6.96
C MET A 518 -1.05 -6.46 8.34
N ILE A 519 -0.87 -5.20 8.76
CA ILE A 519 -1.34 -4.76 10.08
C ILE A 519 -2.87 -4.72 10.16
N VAL A 520 -3.56 -4.33 9.08
CA VAL A 520 -5.03 -4.33 9.03
C VAL A 520 -5.56 -5.76 9.09
N ASP A 521 -4.90 -6.71 8.41
CA ASP A 521 -5.23 -8.12 8.53
C ASP A 521 -5.08 -8.61 9.98
N TRP A 522 -3.92 -8.36 10.58
CA TRP A 522 -3.61 -8.74 11.95
C TRP A 522 -4.65 -8.20 12.94
N VAL A 523 -4.92 -6.89 12.91
CA VAL A 523 -5.88 -6.24 13.82
C VAL A 523 -7.32 -6.76 13.64
N GLN A 524 -7.74 -7.06 12.41
CA GLN A 524 -9.14 -7.43 12.13
C GLN A 524 -9.42 -8.91 12.28
N ARG A 525 -8.44 -9.78 12.02
CA ARG A 525 -8.67 -11.22 11.82
C ARG A 525 -7.80 -12.12 12.67
N CYS A 526 -6.65 -11.65 13.16
CA CYS A 526 -5.66 -12.52 13.81
C CYS A 526 -5.46 -12.21 15.29
N LEU A 527 -5.60 -10.95 15.71
CA LEU A 527 -5.36 -10.51 17.09
C LEU A 527 -6.41 -11.10 18.06
N PRO A 528 -6.01 -11.92 19.06
CA PRO A 528 -6.92 -12.44 20.08
C PRO A 528 -7.20 -11.42 21.20
N CYS A 529 -7.59 -10.22 20.79
CA CYS A 529 -7.86 -9.11 21.68
C CYS A 529 -9.11 -8.34 21.24
N ARG A 530 -9.88 -7.83 22.21
CA ARG A 530 -11.02 -6.95 21.96
C ARG A 530 -10.54 -5.51 21.74
N LEU A 531 -10.14 -5.18 20.52
CA LEU A 531 -9.88 -3.77 20.17
C LEU A 531 -11.21 -2.98 20.20
N LYS A 532 -11.33 -2.01 21.11
CA LYS A 532 -12.52 -1.18 21.27
C LYS A 532 -12.49 -0.01 20.29
N ASN A 533 -11.43 0.81 20.34
CA ASN A 533 -11.27 2.00 19.50
C ASN A 533 -9.79 2.31 19.20
N ILE A 534 -9.55 2.97 18.07
CA ILE A 534 -8.29 3.63 17.71
C ILE A 534 -8.56 5.13 17.64
N HIS A 535 -7.82 5.91 18.42
CA HIS A 535 -7.95 7.35 18.52
C HIS A 535 -6.75 8.03 17.87
N VAL A 536 -6.96 8.71 16.76
CA VAL A 536 -5.90 9.49 16.10
C VAL A 536 -6.00 10.93 16.61
N VAL A 537 -4.93 11.42 17.22
CA VAL A 537 -4.84 12.76 17.84
C VAL A 537 -3.69 13.54 17.23
N ASN A 538 -3.77 14.87 17.31
CA ASN A 538 -2.75 15.80 16.77
C ASN A 538 -2.43 15.55 15.30
N GLN A 539 -3.36 14.99 14.53
CA GLN A 539 -3.05 14.54 13.18
C GLN A 539 -2.85 15.73 12.23
N PRO A 540 -1.67 15.88 11.59
CA PRO A 540 -1.48 16.82 10.51
C PRO A 540 -2.13 16.32 9.22
N PHE A 541 -2.24 17.19 8.22
CA PHE A 541 -2.84 16.87 6.91
C PHE A 541 -2.25 15.61 6.26
N ILE A 542 -0.95 15.35 6.44
CA ILE A 542 -0.26 14.15 5.91
C ILE A 542 -0.88 12.83 6.39
N THR A 543 -1.61 12.85 7.51
CA THR A 543 -2.34 11.69 8.02
C THR A 543 -3.44 11.22 7.05
N ASN A 544 -4.05 12.12 6.28
CA ASN A 544 -5.03 11.73 5.26
C ASN A 544 -4.39 10.89 4.15
N MET A 545 -3.13 11.18 3.79
CA MET A 545 -2.39 10.38 2.81
C MET A 545 -2.09 9.00 3.38
N ILE A 546 -1.60 8.93 4.62
CA ILE A 546 -1.36 7.66 5.32
C ILE A 546 -2.65 6.87 5.40
N PHE A 547 -3.75 7.46 5.88
CA PHE A 547 -5.05 6.79 5.99
C PHE A 547 -5.56 6.27 4.65
N SER A 548 -5.32 6.99 3.54
CA SER A 548 -5.69 6.53 2.20
C SER A 548 -4.95 5.25 1.78
N ILE A 549 -3.77 4.96 2.34
CA ILE A 549 -3.05 3.69 2.14
C ILE A 549 -3.75 2.54 2.88
N PHE A 550 -4.32 2.79 4.06
CA PHE A 550 -5.03 1.77 4.86
C PHE A 550 -6.45 1.53 4.35
N LYS A 551 -7.13 2.59 3.88
CA LYS A 551 -8.56 2.59 3.53
C LYS A 551 -9.02 1.40 2.67
N PRO A 552 -8.29 0.95 1.63
CA PRO A 552 -8.70 -0.19 0.82
C PRO A 552 -8.81 -1.53 1.58
N PHE A 553 -8.12 -1.67 2.70
CA PHE A 553 -8.05 -2.90 3.48
C PHE A 553 -9.00 -2.90 4.70
N LEU A 554 -9.56 -1.74 5.05
CA LEU A 554 -10.40 -1.58 6.24
C LEU A 554 -11.80 -2.15 5.99
N ALA A 555 -12.17 -3.15 6.79
CA ALA A 555 -13.55 -3.58 6.90
C ALA A 555 -14.38 -2.52 7.65
N GLU A 556 -15.68 -2.46 7.37
CA GLU A 556 -16.60 -1.48 7.97
C GLU A 556 -16.51 -1.45 9.51
N LYS A 557 -16.39 -2.63 10.13
CA LYS A 557 -16.26 -2.78 11.58
C LYS A 557 -15.03 -2.08 12.15
N LEU A 558 -13.86 -2.21 11.52
CA LEU A 558 -12.65 -1.52 11.99
C LEU A 558 -12.70 -0.03 11.62
N TYR A 559 -13.18 0.31 10.43
CA TYR A 559 -13.33 1.71 10.01
C TYR A 559 -14.14 2.52 11.03
N LYS A 560 -15.26 1.99 11.52
CA LYS A 560 -16.11 2.63 12.56
C LYS A 560 -15.42 2.77 13.93
N ARG A 561 -14.33 2.05 14.18
CA ARG A 561 -13.53 2.11 15.42
C ARG A 561 -12.40 3.13 15.35
N ILE A 562 -12.13 3.71 14.18
CA ILE A 562 -11.08 4.72 14.01
C ILE A 562 -11.71 6.11 14.17
N HIS A 563 -11.24 6.85 15.16
CA HIS A 563 -11.75 8.18 15.50
C HIS A 563 -10.65 9.22 15.35
N PHE A 564 -10.88 10.22 14.51
CA PHE A 564 -9.98 11.36 14.29
C PHE A 564 -10.42 12.53 15.17
N HIS A 565 -9.55 12.97 16.09
CA HIS A 565 -9.88 14.01 17.08
C HIS A 565 -9.26 15.37 16.76
N GLY A 566 -8.18 15.39 15.98
CA GLY A 566 -7.46 16.62 15.66
C GLY A 566 -6.81 17.17 16.92
N THR A 567 -7.02 18.45 17.17
CA THR A 567 -6.62 19.12 18.41
C THR A 567 -7.75 19.20 19.44
N ASN A 568 -9.00 18.87 19.07
CA ASN A 568 -10.12 18.86 20.01
C ASN A 568 -10.00 17.66 20.97
N ARG A 569 -10.17 17.91 22.28
CA ARG A 569 -10.05 16.91 23.34
C ARG A 569 -11.39 16.47 23.94
N GLU A 570 -12.48 17.18 23.69
CA GLU A 570 -13.77 16.89 24.33
C GLU A 570 -14.27 15.48 23.99
N LYS A 571 -14.31 15.15 22.70
CA LYS A 571 -14.73 13.81 22.25
C LYS A 571 -13.77 12.72 22.76
N LEU A 572 -12.47 12.96 22.71
CA LEU A 572 -11.46 12.04 23.23
C LEU A 572 -11.68 11.74 24.72
N ILE A 573 -11.81 12.79 25.54
CA ILE A 573 -12.05 12.72 26.98
C ILE A 573 -13.38 12.00 27.26
N SER A 574 -14.44 12.26 26.49
CA SER A 574 -15.74 11.59 26.67
C SER A 574 -15.69 10.08 26.41
N MET A 575 -14.79 9.62 25.55
CA MET A 575 -14.66 8.20 25.18
C MET A 575 -13.70 7.44 26.09
N ILE A 576 -12.62 8.09 26.52
CA ILE A 576 -11.54 7.46 27.30
C ILE A 576 -11.69 7.73 28.80
N GLY A 577 -12.14 8.92 29.19
CA GLY A 577 -12.10 9.39 30.57
C GLY A 577 -10.92 10.32 30.83
N LYS A 578 -11.19 11.41 31.54
CA LYS A 578 -10.18 12.43 31.86
C LYS A 578 -9.02 11.87 32.71
N GLU A 579 -9.33 11.00 33.66
CA GLU A 579 -8.33 10.43 34.59
C GLU A 579 -7.39 9.42 33.94
N ALA A 580 -7.77 8.88 32.77
CA ALA A 580 -6.99 7.93 32.01
C ALA A 580 -6.05 8.59 30.99
N LEU A 581 -6.08 9.91 30.88
CA LEU A 581 -5.31 10.66 29.89
C LEU A 581 -4.16 11.45 30.56
N PRO A 582 -3.01 11.50 29.90
CA PRO A 582 -1.97 12.49 30.21
C PRO A 582 -2.46 13.92 29.98
N LYS A 583 -1.83 14.89 30.65
CA LYS A 583 -2.16 16.33 30.50
C LYS A 583 -2.11 16.82 29.06
N GLU A 584 -1.16 16.35 28.25
CA GLU A 584 -1.01 16.72 26.83
C GLU A 584 -2.20 16.28 25.95
N TYR A 585 -3.01 15.33 26.43
CA TYR A 585 -4.25 14.89 25.80
C TYR A 585 -5.51 15.37 26.55
N GLY A 586 -5.37 16.29 27.50
CA GLY A 586 -6.47 16.94 28.23
C GLY A 586 -6.86 16.28 29.56
N GLY A 587 -6.05 15.35 30.06
CA GLY A 587 -6.28 14.70 31.35
C GLY A 587 -5.61 15.38 32.54
N SER A 588 -5.48 14.63 33.64
CA SER A 588 -5.03 15.13 34.96
C SER A 588 -3.57 14.82 35.30
N GLU A 589 -2.93 13.89 34.57
CA GLU A 589 -1.61 13.31 34.93
C GLU A 589 -0.42 14.22 34.56
N LEU A 590 0.56 14.40 35.48
CA LEU A 590 1.76 15.26 35.33
C LEU A 590 2.98 14.54 34.68
N SER A 591 3.97 15.35 34.29
CA SER A 591 4.86 15.22 33.12
C SER A 591 5.86 14.06 33.01
N GLU A 592 6.30 13.88 31.76
CA GLU A 592 7.30 12.96 31.19
C GLU A 592 8.55 12.74 32.07
N SER A 593 8.67 11.51 32.57
CA SER A 593 9.94 10.81 32.81
C SER A 593 10.25 9.96 31.56
N PRO A 594 11.51 9.62 31.25
CA PRO A 594 11.77 8.50 30.34
C PRO A 594 11.14 7.22 30.92
N LEU A 595 10.01 6.81 30.36
CA LEU A 595 9.23 5.63 30.80
C LEU A 595 9.66 4.35 30.08
N GLY A 596 10.31 4.49 28.92
CA GLY A 596 10.63 3.39 28.02
C GLY A 596 11.53 2.33 28.64
N GLU A 597 12.47 2.74 29.48
CA GLU A 597 13.36 1.81 30.20
C GLU A 597 12.61 1.04 31.29
N ASP A 598 11.77 1.71 32.08
CA ASP A 598 10.92 1.05 33.09
C ASP A 598 9.92 0.08 32.45
N ILE A 599 9.29 0.48 31.33
CA ILE A 599 8.40 -0.38 30.54
C ILE A 599 9.16 -1.59 30.02
N TRP A 600 10.35 -1.39 29.47
CA TRP A 600 11.19 -2.47 28.99
C TRP A 600 11.56 -3.44 30.12
N HIS A 601 12.03 -2.94 31.27
CA HIS A 601 12.34 -3.76 32.45
C HIS A 601 11.13 -4.56 32.93
N PHE A 602 9.95 -3.94 32.98
CA PHE A 602 8.71 -4.63 33.29
C PHE A 602 8.42 -5.76 32.28
N LEU A 603 8.57 -5.49 30.99
CA LEU A 603 8.34 -6.49 29.94
C LEU A 603 9.37 -7.62 29.94
N CYS A 604 10.62 -7.39 30.35
CA CYS A 604 11.63 -8.45 30.47
C CYS A 604 11.25 -9.54 31.48
N HIS A 605 10.30 -9.28 32.39
CA HIS A 605 9.77 -10.34 33.25
C HIS A 605 8.99 -11.38 32.45
N TRP A 606 8.55 -11.06 31.24
CA TRP A 606 7.86 -11.95 30.29
C TRP A 606 8.80 -12.58 29.25
N GLN A 607 10.12 -12.40 29.40
CA GLN A 607 11.11 -12.82 28.40
C GLN A 607 10.97 -14.31 28.03
N GLU A 608 10.90 -15.18 29.05
CA GLU A 608 10.80 -16.63 28.86
C GLU A 608 9.50 -17.06 28.17
N GLU A 609 8.38 -16.36 28.39
CA GLU A 609 7.12 -16.62 27.68
C GLU A 609 7.20 -16.24 26.20
N PHE A 610 7.87 -15.14 25.88
CA PHE A 610 8.09 -14.76 24.49
C PHE A 610 9.06 -15.73 23.80
N GLU A 611 10.09 -16.21 24.51
CA GLU A 611 11.02 -17.24 24.04
C GLU A 611 10.37 -18.63 23.90
N SER A 612 9.42 -18.98 24.77
CA SER A 612 8.71 -20.27 24.70
C SER A 612 7.56 -20.26 23.69
N ASN A 613 6.91 -19.12 23.48
CA ASN A 613 6.04 -18.93 22.33
C ASN A 613 6.83 -19.14 21.03
N LEU A 614 8.09 -18.69 20.94
CA LEU A 614 9.02 -18.99 19.84
C LEU A 614 9.32 -20.50 19.68
N ILE A 615 9.35 -21.24 20.78
CA ILE A 615 9.52 -22.70 20.75
C ILE A 615 8.30 -23.38 20.14
N LEU A 616 7.05 -22.93 20.37
CA LEU A 616 5.89 -23.48 19.65
C LEU A 616 6.01 -23.33 18.12
N PHE A 617 6.83 -22.41 17.59
CA PHE A 617 7.00 -22.17 16.15
C PHE A 617 8.09 -23.01 15.48
N HIS A 618 9.10 -23.50 16.23
CA HIS A 618 10.06 -24.48 15.69
C HIS A 618 9.42 -25.85 15.41
N TRP A 619 8.15 -26.05 15.78
CA TRP A 619 7.43 -27.32 15.68
C TRP A 619 6.48 -27.37 14.47
N PHE A 620 6.45 -26.29 13.67
CA PHE A 620 5.60 -26.15 12.47
C PHE A 620 6.39 -25.92 11.18
N LEU A 621 7.68 -25.59 11.27
CA LEU A 621 8.65 -25.58 10.17
C LEU A 621 9.41 -26.91 10.20
#